data_AF-A0A2I8VJM4-F1
#
_entry.id   AF-A0A2I8VJM4-F1
#
_cell.length_a   1.000
_cell.length_b   1.000
_cell.length_c   1.000
_cell.angle_alpha   90.00
_cell.angle_beta   90.00
_cell.angle_gamma   90.00
#
_symmetry.space_group_name_H-M   'P 1'
#
loop_
_entity.id
_entity.type
_entity.pdbx_description
1 polymer ?
#
loop_
_entity_poly.entity_id
_entity_poly.type
_entity_poly.pdbx_seq_one_letter_code
_entity_poly.pdbx_strand_id
1 'polypeptide(L)'
;MPFPFVERDALERELQYSATDFPGTTSESEWNGLLEHALKAASERVEGYVDDQDWRDEDATVPYVVRGVVIRLARQRIAGIREDGISSEDLVSGAGYDYRPPQAVRDEVKDTLEEAGYRTGDEEFWSVSL
;
A
#
# COMPACT_ATOMS: atom_id res chain seq x y z
N MET A 1 15.11 -7.89 5.96
CA MET A 1 14.08 -6.82 5.99
C MET A 1 12.66 -7.38 5.88
N PRO A 2 11.70 -6.94 6.73
CA PRO A 2 10.28 -7.29 6.54
C PRO A 2 9.74 -6.71 5.23
N PHE A 3 9.09 -7.55 4.44
CA PHE A 3 8.27 -7.15 3.31
C PHE A 3 6.90 -7.81 3.47
N PRO A 4 5.78 -7.05 3.46
CA PRO A 4 5.68 -5.59 3.32
C PRO A 4 6.40 -4.78 4.41
N PHE A 5 6.68 -3.51 4.16
CA PHE A 5 7.48 -2.64 5.06
C PHE A 5 6.81 -2.29 6.39
N VAL A 6 5.53 -2.64 6.52
CA VAL A 6 4.69 -2.40 7.69
C VAL A 6 3.92 -3.68 7.98
N GLU A 7 3.86 -4.04 9.27
CA GLU A 7 3.08 -5.18 9.75
C GLU A 7 1.57 -4.91 9.60
N ARG A 8 0.80 -5.96 9.29
CA ARG A 8 -0.67 -5.88 9.16
C ARG A 8 -1.35 -5.25 10.36
N ASP A 9 -0.99 -5.67 11.56
CA ASP A 9 -1.54 -5.15 12.82
C ASP A 9 -1.33 -3.64 13.01
N ALA A 10 -0.28 -3.06 12.40
CA ALA A 10 -0.08 -1.61 12.43
C ALA A 10 -1.04 -0.88 11.50
N LEU A 11 -1.32 -1.44 10.32
CA LEU A 11 -2.33 -0.90 9.41
C LEU A 11 -3.73 -1.02 10.00
N GLU A 12 -4.08 -2.18 10.57
CA GLU A 12 -5.41 -2.42 11.14
C GLU A 12 -5.77 -1.40 12.23
N ARG A 13 -4.83 -1.04 13.09
CA ARG A 13 -5.03 -0.02 14.14
C ARG A 13 -5.29 1.38 13.60
N GLU A 14 -4.84 1.68 12.38
CA GLU A 14 -4.97 2.98 11.74
C GLU A 14 -6.23 3.09 10.86
N LEU A 15 -6.91 1.96 10.63
CA LEU A 15 -8.12 1.91 9.82
C LEU A 15 -9.35 2.28 10.64
N GLN A 16 -10.25 3.01 9.98
CA GLN A 16 -11.61 3.26 10.49
C GLN A 16 -12.61 2.20 10.02
N TYR A 17 -12.12 1.19 9.30
CA TYR A 17 -12.92 0.12 8.71
C TYR A 17 -12.56 -1.20 9.36
N SER A 18 -13.52 -2.11 9.34
CA SER A 18 -13.38 -3.49 9.75
C SER A 18 -13.90 -4.42 8.66
N ALA A 19 -13.76 -5.74 8.82
CA ALA A 19 -14.29 -6.72 7.88
C ALA A 19 -15.78 -6.47 7.52
N THR A 20 -16.59 -5.99 8.45
CA THR A 20 -18.03 -5.73 8.22
C THR A 20 -18.32 -4.57 7.29
N ASP A 21 -17.34 -3.70 7.03
CA ASP A 21 -17.46 -2.56 6.12
C ASP A 21 -17.30 -2.93 4.66
N PHE A 22 -16.90 -4.18 4.38
CA PHE A 22 -16.60 -4.66 3.03
C PHE A 22 -17.60 -5.75 2.61
N PRO A 23 -18.46 -5.47 1.62
CA PRO A 23 -19.35 -6.50 1.08
C PRO A 23 -18.52 -7.62 0.46
N GLY A 24 -18.83 -8.86 0.81
CA GLY A 24 -18.06 -10.04 0.36
C GLY A 24 -16.89 -10.43 1.28
N THR A 25 -16.52 -9.61 2.28
CA THR A 25 -15.56 -10.03 3.31
C THR A 25 -16.32 -10.70 4.45
N THR A 26 -16.54 -12.01 4.31
CA THR A 26 -17.35 -12.77 5.28
C THR A 26 -16.51 -13.38 6.41
N SER A 27 -15.20 -13.49 6.20
CA SER A 27 -14.27 -14.15 7.13
C SER A 27 -13.08 -13.27 7.52
N GLU A 28 -12.57 -13.46 8.73
CA GLU A 28 -11.34 -12.81 9.22
C GLU A 28 -10.13 -13.11 8.33
N SER A 29 -10.06 -14.30 7.73
CA SER A 29 -9.01 -14.66 6.77
C SER A 29 -9.07 -13.83 5.49
N GLU A 30 -10.26 -13.49 4.99
CA GLU A 30 -10.42 -12.66 3.79
C GLU A 30 -10.05 -11.21 4.07
N TRP A 31 -10.45 -10.71 5.26
CA TRP A 31 -10.05 -9.40 5.74
C TRP A 31 -8.53 -9.28 5.88
N ASN A 32 -7.90 -10.28 6.50
CA ASN A 32 -6.45 -10.33 6.65
C ASN A 32 -5.76 -10.35 5.28
N GLY A 33 -6.23 -11.16 4.33
CA GLY A 33 -5.70 -11.20 2.98
C GLY A 33 -5.80 -9.86 2.25
N LEU A 34 -6.91 -9.13 2.45
CA LEU A 34 -7.09 -7.79 1.91
C LEU A 34 -6.09 -6.78 2.49
N LEU A 35 -5.89 -6.80 3.80
CA LEU A 35 -4.89 -5.95 4.47
C LEU A 35 -3.46 -6.24 4.00
N GLU A 36 -3.10 -7.51 3.90
CA GLU A 36 -1.79 -7.97 3.43
C GLU A 36 -1.55 -7.57 1.96
N HIS A 37 -2.56 -7.74 1.11
CA HIS A 37 -2.48 -7.32 -0.29
C HIS A 37 -2.35 -5.80 -0.41
N ALA A 38 -3.08 -5.02 0.39
CA ALA A 38 -2.99 -3.57 0.39
C ALA A 38 -1.60 -3.09 0.85
N LEU A 39 -1.04 -3.70 1.88
CA LEU A 39 0.31 -3.41 2.37
C LEU A 39 1.39 -3.77 1.37
N LYS A 40 1.26 -4.92 0.72
CA LYS A 40 2.17 -5.34 -0.35
C LYS A 40 2.17 -4.33 -1.48
N ALA A 41 1.01 -4.01 -2.04
CA ALA A 41 0.89 -3.05 -3.13
C ALA A 41 1.40 -1.66 -2.76
N ALA A 42 1.13 -1.20 -1.53
CA ALA A 42 1.64 0.07 -1.03
C ALA A 42 3.18 0.06 -0.87
N SER A 43 3.74 -1.05 -0.37
CA SER A 43 5.19 -1.20 -0.23
C SER A 43 5.89 -1.21 -1.59
N GLU A 44 5.37 -1.96 -2.56
CA GLU A 44 5.87 -1.99 -3.95
C GLU A 44 5.82 -0.59 -4.58
N ARG A 45 4.76 0.17 -4.31
CA ARG A 45 4.63 1.55 -4.82
C ARG A 45 5.68 2.49 -4.23
N VAL A 46 5.89 2.43 -2.91
CA VAL A 46 6.91 3.25 -2.24
C VAL A 46 8.31 2.86 -2.71
N GLU A 47 8.55 1.58 -2.93
CA GLU A 47 9.79 1.10 -3.54
C GLU A 47 10.00 1.68 -4.94
N GLY A 48 8.94 1.76 -5.75
CA GLY A 48 9.02 2.41 -7.06
C GLY A 48 9.25 3.92 -7.00
N TYR A 49 8.79 4.60 -5.95
CA TYR A 49 9.02 6.04 -5.79
C TYR A 49 10.43 6.39 -5.34
N VAL A 50 11.11 5.53 -4.59
CA VAL A 50 12.38 5.86 -3.94
C VAL A 50 13.56 5.27 -4.72
N ASP A 51 14.43 6.13 -5.25
CA ASP A 51 15.64 5.71 -5.98
C ASP A 51 16.74 5.17 -5.03
N ASP A 52 16.87 5.77 -3.84
CA ASP A 52 17.90 5.44 -2.86
C ASP A 52 17.30 4.65 -1.68
N GLN A 53 17.65 3.36 -1.61
CA GLN A 53 17.04 2.40 -0.69
C GLN A 53 18.05 1.80 0.29
N ASP A 54 19.03 2.59 0.76
CA ASP A 54 20.06 2.14 1.72
C ASP A 54 19.46 1.50 2.99
N TRP A 55 18.23 1.88 3.32
CA TRP A 55 17.49 1.25 4.41
C TRP A 55 17.00 -0.17 4.08
N ARG A 56 17.42 -0.82 2.97
CA ARG A 56 17.10 -2.21 2.61
C ARG A 56 18.12 -3.25 3.04
N ASP A 57 19.22 -2.85 3.65
CA ASP A 57 20.16 -3.79 4.26
C ASP A 57 19.44 -4.76 5.21
N GLU A 58 19.90 -6.01 5.28
CA GLU A 58 19.18 -7.10 5.95
C GLU A 58 18.83 -6.78 7.42
N ASP A 59 19.68 -5.99 8.08
CA ASP A 59 19.59 -5.50 9.46
C ASP A 59 19.02 -4.08 9.61
N ALA A 60 18.73 -3.39 8.49
CA ALA A 60 18.21 -2.03 8.54
C ALA A 60 16.75 -2.01 9.02
N THR A 61 16.42 -0.99 9.82
CA THR A 61 15.05 -0.74 10.24
C THR A 61 14.36 0.15 9.21
N VAL A 62 13.15 -0.24 8.78
CA VAL A 62 12.35 0.60 7.88
C VAL A 62 12.10 1.98 8.54
N PRO A 63 12.46 3.08 7.88
CA PRO A 63 12.30 4.43 8.40
C PRO A 63 10.84 4.76 8.73
N TYR A 64 10.63 5.59 9.76
CA TYR A 64 9.27 5.97 10.19
C TYR A 64 8.47 6.63 9.07
N VAL A 65 9.09 7.49 8.28
CA VAL A 65 8.43 8.17 7.15
C VAL A 65 7.97 7.18 6.09
N VAL A 66 8.84 6.23 5.71
CA VAL A 66 8.51 5.15 4.75
C VAL A 66 7.31 4.34 5.25
N ARG A 67 7.32 3.93 6.52
CA ARG A 67 6.19 3.22 7.13
C ARG A 67 4.90 4.03 7.10
N GLY A 68 4.98 5.32 7.42
CA GLY A 68 3.83 6.23 7.39
C GLY A 68 3.21 6.38 6.00
N VAL A 69 4.06 6.51 4.97
CA VAL A 69 3.63 6.57 3.57
C VAL A 69 2.96 5.25 3.13
N VAL A 70 3.54 4.10 3.48
CA VAL A 70 2.95 2.78 3.18
C VAL A 70 1.57 2.65 3.82
N ILE A 71 1.42 3.01 5.10
CA ILE A 71 0.13 2.99 5.78
C ILE A 71 -0.87 3.91 5.07
N ARG A 72 -0.46 5.14 4.70
CA ARG A 72 -1.33 6.09 4.00
C ARG A 72 -1.84 5.52 2.69
N LEU A 73 -0.96 4.98 1.85
CA LEU A 73 -1.32 4.39 0.56
C LEU A 73 -2.22 3.15 0.73
N ALA A 74 -1.90 2.28 1.69
CA ALA A 74 -2.71 1.10 1.97
C ALA A 74 -4.12 1.47 2.45
N ARG A 75 -4.25 2.48 3.33
CA ARG A 75 -5.56 2.99 3.78
C ARG A 75 -6.40 3.52 2.64
N GLN A 76 -5.80 4.27 1.73
CA GLN A 76 -6.52 4.79 0.57
C GLN A 76 -6.94 3.69 -0.41
N ARG A 77 -6.08 2.70 -0.63
CA ARG A 77 -6.43 1.53 -1.43
C ARG A 77 -7.63 0.80 -0.84
N ILE A 78 -7.65 0.60 0.47
CA ILE A 78 -8.76 -0.02 1.20
C ILE A 78 -10.04 0.83 1.10
N ALA A 79 -9.92 2.16 1.20
CA ALA A 79 -11.04 3.06 0.98
C ALA A 79 -11.60 2.97 -0.46
N GLY A 80 -10.72 2.98 -1.47
CA GLY A 80 -11.09 2.83 -2.87
C GLY A 80 -11.84 1.53 -3.14
N ILE A 81 -11.33 0.41 -2.64
CA ILE A 81 -12.01 -0.90 -2.72
C ILE A 81 -13.44 -0.82 -2.16
N ARG A 82 -13.61 -0.17 -1.00
CA ARG A 82 -14.91 -0.02 -0.35
C ARG A 82 -15.86 0.83 -1.20
N GLU A 83 -15.37 1.93 -1.75
CA GLU A 83 -16.15 2.86 -2.57
C GLU A 83 -16.54 2.25 -3.93
N ASP A 84 -15.65 1.48 -4.55
CA ASP A 84 -15.89 0.76 -5.80
C ASP A 84 -16.82 -0.46 -5.61
N GLY A 85 -17.08 -0.88 -4.36
CA GLY A 85 -17.94 -2.02 -4.04
C GLY A 85 -17.39 -3.36 -4.49
N ILE A 86 -16.06 -3.46 -4.63
CA ILE A 86 -15.39 -4.69 -5.08
C ILE A 86 -15.35 -5.68 -3.92
N SER A 87 -15.77 -6.92 -4.18
CA SER A 87 -15.71 -7.99 -3.19
C SER A 87 -14.27 -8.34 -2.85
N SER A 88 -13.98 -8.60 -1.57
CA SER A 88 -12.67 -9.09 -1.13
C SER A 88 -12.25 -10.39 -1.80
N GLU A 89 -13.19 -11.25 -2.19
CA GLU A 89 -12.92 -12.50 -2.91
C GLU A 89 -12.25 -12.24 -4.27
N ASP A 90 -12.71 -11.25 -5.03
CA ASP A 90 -12.09 -10.83 -6.30
C ASP A 90 -10.68 -10.26 -6.08
N LEU A 91 -10.44 -9.66 -4.91
CA LEU A 91 -9.13 -9.08 -4.56
C LEU A 91 -8.14 -10.14 -4.08
N VAL A 92 -8.59 -11.06 -3.22
CA VAL A 92 -7.77 -12.12 -2.61
C VAL A 92 -7.42 -13.20 -3.63
N SER A 93 -8.30 -13.45 -4.61
CA SER A 93 -8.01 -14.36 -5.73
C SER A 93 -6.94 -13.85 -6.70
N GLY A 94 -6.40 -12.65 -6.49
CA GLY A 94 -5.36 -12.06 -7.34
C GLY A 94 -5.89 -11.52 -8.66
N ALA A 95 -7.21 -11.38 -8.82
CA ALA A 95 -7.82 -10.75 -9.99
C ALA A 95 -7.62 -9.22 -9.93
N GLY A 96 -6.39 -8.77 -10.13
CA GLY A 96 -6.08 -7.56 -10.89
C GLY A 96 -6.65 -6.23 -10.42
N TYR A 97 -6.87 -5.99 -9.11
CA TYR A 97 -7.13 -4.61 -8.67
C TYR A 97 -5.85 -3.78 -8.75
N ASP A 98 -5.60 -3.20 -9.92
CA ASP A 98 -4.52 -2.25 -10.18
C ASP A 98 -4.91 -0.88 -9.61
N TYR A 99 -4.89 -0.75 -8.28
CA TYR A 99 -5.10 0.54 -7.62
C TYR A 99 -3.95 1.47 -7.99
N ARG A 100 -4.27 2.52 -8.75
CA ARG A 100 -3.38 3.66 -8.96
C ARG A 100 -3.84 4.80 -8.07
N PRO A 101 -3.01 5.28 -7.13
CA PRO A 101 -3.39 6.43 -6.33
C PRO A 101 -3.61 7.65 -7.23
N PRO A 102 -4.57 8.54 -6.89
CA PRO A 102 -4.75 9.80 -7.59
C PRO A 102 -3.44 10.60 -7.65
N GLN A 103 -3.24 11.40 -8.70
CA GLN A 103 -2.01 12.17 -8.90
C GLN A 103 -1.66 13.04 -7.68
N ALA A 104 -2.65 13.71 -7.09
CA ALA A 104 -2.45 14.52 -5.89
C ALA A 104 -1.88 13.72 -4.70
N VAL A 105 -2.30 12.47 -4.53
CA VAL A 105 -1.76 11.58 -3.50
C VAL A 105 -0.32 11.18 -3.85
N ARG A 106 -0.08 10.81 -5.11
CA ARG A 106 1.27 10.47 -5.59
C ARG A 106 2.24 11.61 -5.32
N ASP A 107 1.85 12.84 -5.67
CA ASP A 107 2.68 14.02 -5.49
C ASP A 107 2.91 14.31 -4.00
N GLU A 108 1.88 14.22 -3.15
CA GLU A 108 2.02 14.38 -1.69
C GLU A 108 2.96 13.33 -1.08
N VAL A 109 2.85 12.07 -1.54
CA VAL A 109 3.73 10.99 -1.07
C VAL A 109 5.17 11.23 -1.47
N LYS A 110 5.41 11.64 -2.72
CA LYS A 110 6.75 11.99 -3.19
C LYS A 110 7.33 13.15 -2.41
N ASP A 111 6.55 14.23 -2.23
CA ASP A 111 6.95 15.39 -1.44
C ASP A 111 7.32 14.99 0.00
N THR A 112 6.49 14.15 0.65
CA THR A 112 6.77 13.62 2.00
C THR A 112 8.09 12.83 2.06
N LEU A 113 8.42 12.07 1.01
CA LEU A 113 9.67 11.31 0.91
C LEU A 113 10.85 12.25 0.64
N GLU A 114 10.70 13.23 -0.23
CA GLU A 114 11.73 14.23 -0.54
C GLU A 114 12.05 15.13 0.67
N GLU A 115 11.05 15.55 1.44
CA GLU A 115 11.22 16.28 2.70
C GLU A 115 12.00 15.45 3.74
N ALA A 116 11.85 14.14 3.71
CA ALA A 116 12.61 13.20 4.55
C ALA A 116 14.02 12.89 4.01
N GLY A 117 14.40 13.48 2.88
CA GLY A 117 15.72 13.34 2.26
C GLY A 117 15.85 12.19 1.28
N TYR A 118 14.75 11.52 0.90
CA TYR A 118 14.79 10.49 -0.14
C TYR A 118 14.78 11.12 -1.52
N ARG A 119 15.63 10.62 -2.41
CA ARG A 119 15.49 10.91 -3.83
C ARG A 119 14.28 10.15 -4.36
N THR A 120 13.35 10.87 -4.99
CA THR A 120 12.21 10.24 -5.66
C THR A 120 12.28 10.37 -7.17
N GLY A 121 11.80 9.34 -7.86
CA GLY A 121 11.79 9.24 -9.32
C GLY A 121 10.37 9.37 -9.90
N ASP A 122 10.26 9.84 -11.14
CA ASP A 122 9.05 9.63 -11.92
C ASP A 122 9.01 8.20 -12.43
N GLU A 123 8.24 7.36 -11.73
CA GLU A 123 7.89 6.04 -12.23
C GLU A 123 7.15 6.15 -13.57
N GLU A 124 7.88 6.02 -14.67
CA GLU A 124 7.37 5.42 -15.90
C GLU A 124 7.42 3.90 -15.75
N PHE A 125 6.52 3.28 -14.95
CA PHE A 125 6.52 1.82 -14.82
C PHE A 125 5.14 1.20 -15.08
N TRP A 126 5.11 0.43 -16.18
CA TRP A 126 4.08 -0.43 -16.78
C TRP A 126 2.84 0.25 -17.42
N SER A 127 3.04 0.68 -18.67
CA SER A 127 2.13 0.22 -19.72
C SER A 127 2.25 -1.30 -19.82
N VAL A 128 1.31 -2.03 -19.23
CA VAL A 128 1.06 -3.41 -19.65
C VAL A 128 0.47 -3.31 -21.05
N SER A 129 1.30 -3.53 -22.06
CA SER A 129 0.83 -3.78 -23.43
C SER A 129 -0.09 -4.99 -23.40
N LEU A 130 -1.31 -4.78 -23.88
CA LEU A 130 -2.36 -5.78 -24.09
C LEU A 130 -1.92 -6.89 -25.04
#